data_AF-E5A827-F1
#
_entry.id   AF-E5A827-F1
#
_cell.length_a   1.000
_cell.length_b   1.000
_cell.length_c   1.000
_cell.angle_alpha   90.00
_cell.angle_beta   90.00
_cell.angle_gamma   90.00
#
_symmetry.space_group_name_H-M   'P 1'
#
loop_
_entity.id
_entity.type
_entity.pdbx_description
1 polymer ?
#
loop_
_entity_poly.entity_id
_entity_poly.type
_entity_poly.pdbx_seq_one_letter_code
_entity_poly.pdbx_strand_id
1 'polypeptide(L)'
;MRLEKLKRKEEELEYYIQLQAQLEEITTKKEKARVLESNDFDDENQLNKRVKELEASIKKTRNKDLGDVDEEQQEEPTFPLLDIPDDQLDEEGIKQKRQQRLMKSNYDARQRAKIEKEKEKARQAEEQRLDDERRETDPQGWIDERKMARQAIIQKMKDRERMKAELGNRKSVANQMRMKSIANLASDNPTKKRRRGGGDDDTFGADDADWGVYRTIATGEGSDDEEEEDLNKNLKEIESQLLKHDPNFTEDSTREAQTDWTKSILHAFLHGPYPFDPESQREINQIHLNVERIRVPEVVFQPTIAGLDQAGIVEIASNILTERLGDSPHRDDILKDIFLTGGNTLFQGFEERLRAELRAVLPAEQSINVRRAKDSVLDAWRGAAQWASRKDAKRDFITRAEFLEKGGEYIKEHDMGNTFY
;
A
#
# COMPACT_ATOMS: atom_id res chain seq x y z
N MET A 1 -7.60 0.13 25.97
CA MET A 1 -6.71 -1.05 25.77
C MET A 1 -6.00 -1.56 27.03
N ARG A 2 -5.17 -0.80 27.75
CA ARG A 2 -4.40 -1.35 28.90
C ARG A 2 -5.27 -1.69 30.13
N LEU A 3 -6.19 -0.80 30.49
CA LEU A 3 -7.12 -0.96 31.62
C LEU A 3 -8.16 -2.07 31.36
N GLU A 4 -8.57 -2.22 30.10
CA GLU A 4 -9.45 -3.28 29.63
C GLU A 4 -8.77 -4.67 29.69
N LYS A 5 -7.48 -4.74 29.33
CA LYS A 5 -6.66 -5.95 29.51
C LYS A 5 -6.46 -6.29 30.99
N LEU A 6 -6.40 -5.31 31.89
CA LEU A 6 -6.31 -5.53 33.33
C LEU A 6 -7.62 -6.11 33.88
N LYS A 7 -8.77 -5.51 33.54
CA LYS A 7 -10.10 -6.01 33.93
C LYS A 7 -10.32 -7.45 33.49
N ARG A 8 -9.99 -7.78 32.24
CA ARG A 8 -10.11 -9.15 31.74
C ARG A 8 -9.28 -10.16 32.54
N LYS A 9 -8.08 -9.77 33.00
CA LYS A 9 -7.25 -10.62 33.87
C LYS A 9 -7.84 -10.77 35.27
N GLU A 10 -8.46 -9.72 35.80
CA GLU A 10 -9.14 -9.76 37.11
C GLU A 10 -10.38 -10.66 37.07
N GLU A 11 -11.18 -10.58 36.00
CA GLU A 11 -12.30 -11.48 35.74
C GLU A 11 -11.84 -12.94 35.59
N GLU A 12 -10.73 -13.18 34.87
CA GLU A 12 -10.13 -14.51 34.73
C GLU A 12 -9.61 -15.07 36.07
N LEU A 13 -9.02 -14.22 36.91
CA LEU A 13 -8.59 -14.60 38.26
C LEU A 13 -9.78 -14.97 39.15
N GLU A 14 -10.84 -14.16 39.13
CA GLU A 14 -12.06 -14.40 39.91
C GLU A 14 -12.72 -15.73 39.51
N TYR A 15 -12.76 -16.02 38.21
CA TYR A 15 -13.23 -17.29 37.67
C TYR A 15 -12.45 -18.49 38.22
N TYR A 16 -11.11 -18.44 38.22
CA TYR A 16 -10.29 -19.54 38.72
C TYR A 16 -10.33 -19.70 40.25
N ILE A 17 -10.53 -18.61 41.00
CA ILE A 17 -10.78 -18.69 42.46
C ILE A 17 -12.12 -19.37 42.74
N GLN A 18 -13.16 -19.05 41.97
CA GLN A 18 -14.46 -19.73 42.08
C GLN A 18 -14.35 -21.22 41.72
N LEU A 19 -13.55 -21.55 40.69
CA LEU A 19 -13.27 -22.93 40.32
C LEU A 19 -12.54 -23.71 41.43
N GLN A 20 -11.58 -23.08 42.12
CA GLN A 20 -10.92 -23.68 43.30
C GLN A 20 -11.93 -23.97 44.41
N ALA A 21 -12.82 -23.02 44.72
CA ALA A 21 -13.86 -23.21 45.74
C ALA A 21 -14.83 -24.35 45.37
N GLN A 22 -15.24 -24.45 44.10
CA GLN A 22 -16.07 -25.55 43.61
C GLN A 22 -15.37 -26.92 43.74
N LEU A 23 -14.06 -26.97 43.48
CA LEU A 23 -13.28 -28.20 43.64
C LEU A 23 -13.11 -28.61 45.11
N GLU A 24 -13.16 -27.68 46.06
CA GLU A 24 -13.15 -27.99 47.50
C GLU A 24 -14.48 -28.60 47.98
N GLU A 25 -15.61 -28.20 47.39
CA GLU A 25 -16.94 -28.73 47.73
C GLU A 25 -17.21 -30.14 47.17
N ILE A 26 -16.54 -30.52 46.07
CA ILE A 26 -16.72 -31.83 45.44
C ILE A 26 -15.99 -32.91 46.25
N THR A 27 -16.73 -33.89 46.77
CA THR A 27 -16.17 -34.98 47.59
C THR A 27 -15.63 -36.16 46.75
N THR A 28 -16.06 -36.27 45.48
CA THR A 28 -15.73 -37.41 44.61
C THR A 28 -14.53 -37.11 43.70
N LYS A 29 -13.45 -37.88 43.83
CA LYS A 29 -12.20 -37.69 43.03
C LYS A 29 -12.43 -37.74 41.50
N LYS A 30 -13.39 -38.54 41.04
CA LYS A 30 -13.74 -38.65 39.61
C LYS A 30 -14.47 -37.41 39.08
N GLU A 31 -15.27 -36.75 39.92
CA GLU A 31 -15.96 -35.52 39.56
C GLU A 31 -15.00 -34.33 39.58
N LYS A 32 -14.06 -34.28 40.53
CA LYS A 32 -12.96 -33.30 40.53
C LYS A 32 -12.15 -33.36 39.24
N ALA A 33 -11.74 -34.55 38.83
CA ALA A 33 -10.98 -34.74 37.58
C ALA A 33 -11.77 -34.28 36.33
N ARG A 34 -13.09 -34.55 36.29
CA ARG A 34 -13.94 -34.12 35.18
C ARG A 34 -14.10 -32.59 35.10
N VAL A 35 -14.19 -31.92 36.25
CA VAL A 35 -14.29 -30.45 36.33
C VAL A 35 -12.97 -29.77 35.99
N LEU A 36 -11.84 -30.37 36.36
CA LEU A 36 -10.51 -29.91 35.96
C LEU A 36 -10.30 -30.06 34.44
N GLU A 37 -10.64 -31.23 33.89
CA GLU A 37 -10.53 -31.52 32.45
C GLU A 37 -11.42 -30.60 31.60
N SER A 38 -12.62 -30.26 32.06
CA SER A 38 -13.50 -29.30 31.35
C SER A 38 -12.99 -27.86 31.34
N ASN A 39 -11.99 -27.55 32.18
CA ASN A 39 -11.35 -26.24 32.32
C ASN A 39 -9.89 -26.26 31.86
N ASP A 40 -9.49 -27.28 31.09
CA ASP A 40 -8.15 -27.47 30.53
C ASP A 40 -7.02 -27.59 31.59
N PHE A 41 -7.33 -28.17 32.75
CA PHE A 41 -6.32 -28.50 33.78
C PHE A 41 -6.23 -30.01 34.00
N ASP A 42 -5.02 -30.54 34.06
CA ASP A 42 -4.80 -31.96 34.36
C ASP A 42 -4.86 -32.24 35.87
N ASP A 43 -4.42 -31.27 36.69
CA ASP A 43 -4.26 -31.39 38.15
C ASP A 43 -4.60 -30.09 38.88
N GLU A 44 -5.07 -30.18 40.14
CA GLU A 44 -5.31 -29.02 41.03
C GLU A 44 -4.05 -28.15 41.19
N ASN A 45 -2.85 -28.75 41.11
CA ASN A 45 -1.58 -28.02 41.19
C ASN A 45 -1.35 -27.08 39.99
N GLN A 46 -1.80 -27.45 38.79
CA GLN A 46 -1.71 -26.59 37.61
C GLN A 46 -2.64 -25.38 37.75
N LEU A 47 -3.87 -25.60 38.22
CA LEU A 47 -4.82 -24.52 38.53
C LEU A 47 -4.25 -23.55 39.58
N ASN A 48 -3.71 -24.07 40.69
CA ASN A 48 -3.10 -23.26 41.74
C ASN A 48 -1.90 -22.44 41.23
N LYS A 49 -1.11 -22.98 40.31
CA LYS A 49 0.00 -22.27 39.68
C LYS A 49 -0.49 -21.15 38.77
N ARG A 50 -1.53 -21.41 37.96
CA ARG A 50 -2.17 -20.43 37.07
C ARG A 50 -2.75 -19.24 37.85
N VAL A 51 -3.41 -19.51 38.97
CA VAL A 51 -3.93 -18.47 39.89
C VAL A 51 -2.79 -17.59 40.42
N LYS A 52 -1.72 -18.19 40.95
CA LYS A 52 -0.55 -17.42 41.45
C LYS A 52 0.13 -16.58 40.37
N GLU A 53 0.21 -17.09 39.14
CA GLU A 53 0.78 -16.35 38.01
C GLU A 53 -0.11 -15.15 37.61
N LEU A 54 -1.44 -15.32 37.62
CA LEU A 54 -2.39 -14.24 37.36
C LEU A 54 -2.34 -13.17 38.46
N GLU A 55 -2.33 -13.56 39.73
CA GLU A 55 -2.18 -12.64 40.87
C GLU A 55 -0.89 -11.82 40.77
N ALA A 56 0.24 -12.47 40.49
CA ALA A 56 1.53 -11.79 40.31
C ALA A 56 1.53 -10.83 39.11
N SER A 57 0.91 -11.24 37.99
CA SER A 57 0.75 -10.40 36.80
C SER A 57 -0.14 -9.18 37.07
N ILE A 58 -1.26 -9.35 37.77
CA ILE A 58 -2.18 -8.27 38.13
C ILE A 58 -1.48 -7.31 39.09
N LYS A 59 -0.81 -7.81 40.13
CA LYS A 59 -0.02 -6.99 41.07
C LYS A 59 1.04 -6.17 40.35
N LYS A 60 1.81 -6.78 39.44
CA LYS A 60 2.83 -6.07 38.64
C LYS A 60 2.23 -5.02 37.71
N THR A 61 1.05 -5.28 37.15
CA THR A 61 0.38 -4.34 36.24
C THR A 61 -0.22 -3.17 37.02
N ARG A 62 -0.85 -3.43 38.17
CA ARG A 62 -1.36 -2.40 39.09
C ARG A 62 -0.23 -1.50 39.61
N ASN A 63 0.90 -2.06 40.06
CA ASN A 63 2.05 -1.27 40.50
C ASN A 63 2.65 -0.41 39.36
N LYS A 64 2.55 -0.86 38.11
CA LYS A 64 3.02 -0.11 36.93
C LYS A 64 2.04 0.96 36.44
N ASP A 65 0.75 0.85 36.76
CA ASP A 65 -0.30 1.80 36.32
C ASP A 65 -0.67 2.82 37.41
N LEU A 66 -0.57 2.48 38.69
CA LEU A 66 -0.78 3.41 39.80
C LEU A 66 0.41 4.35 40.03
N GLY A 67 1.55 4.10 39.39
CA GLY A 67 2.77 4.90 39.55
C GLY A 67 3.28 4.86 40.98
N ASP A 68 4.21 3.95 41.28
CA ASP A 68 5.04 3.98 42.50
C ASP A 68 4.29 4.35 43.80
N VAL A 69 3.10 3.79 44.02
CA VAL A 69 2.44 3.89 45.34
C VAL A 69 3.06 2.91 46.36
N ASP A 70 3.91 2.00 45.89
CA ASP A 70 4.89 1.29 46.71
C ASP A 70 6.30 1.89 46.50
N GLU A 71 6.44 3.22 46.47
CA GLU A 71 7.52 3.84 47.25
C GLU A 71 7.12 3.73 48.73
N GLU A 72 7.02 2.49 49.25
CA GLU A 72 7.61 2.29 50.56
C GLU A 72 9.02 2.84 50.39
N GLN A 73 9.37 3.79 51.24
CA GLN A 73 10.74 4.19 51.49
C GLN A 73 11.53 2.89 51.72
N GLN A 74 12.01 2.25 50.65
CA GLN A 74 13.07 1.29 50.74
C GLN A 74 14.22 2.18 51.16
N GLU A 75 14.44 2.21 52.48
CA GLU A 75 15.60 2.82 53.10
C GLU A 75 16.77 2.55 52.19
N GLU A 76 17.48 3.61 51.78
CA GLU A 76 18.66 3.50 50.93
C GLU A 76 19.44 2.28 51.39
N PRO A 77 19.64 1.25 50.55
CA PRO A 77 20.20 0.00 51.01
C PRO A 77 21.54 0.31 51.66
N THR A 78 21.59 0.19 52.98
CA THR A 78 22.80 0.49 53.73
C THR A 78 23.78 -0.64 53.46
N PHE A 79 25.05 -0.29 53.23
CA PHE A 79 26.10 -1.25 52.92
C PHE A 79 27.19 -1.24 54.01
N PRO A 80 26.91 -1.73 55.24
CA PRO A 80 27.79 -1.48 56.40
C PRO A 80 29.14 -2.20 56.31
N LEU A 81 29.26 -3.29 55.53
CA LEU A 81 30.50 -4.06 55.38
C LEU A 81 31.46 -3.46 54.35
N LEU A 82 31.04 -2.44 53.60
CA LEU A 82 31.87 -1.77 52.60
C LEU A 82 32.91 -0.84 53.25
N ASP A 83 32.63 -0.31 54.45
CA ASP A 83 33.46 0.68 55.17
C ASP A 83 34.47 0.06 56.15
N ILE A 84 34.40 -1.25 56.40
CA ILE A 84 35.33 -1.98 57.29
C ILE A 84 36.53 -2.46 56.45
N PRO A 85 37.79 -2.16 56.83
CA PRO A 85 38.99 -2.65 56.14
C PRO A 85 39.05 -4.17 56.05
N ASP A 86 39.61 -4.70 54.95
CA ASP A 86 39.63 -6.14 54.65
C ASP A 86 40.41 -6.98 55.70
N ASP A 87 41.30 -6.34 56.48
CA ASP A 87 42.15 -6.98 57.51
C ASP A 87 41.40 -7.38 58.81
N GLN A 88 40.10 -7.04 58.92
CA GLN A 88 39.27 -7.30 60.11
C GLN A 88 38.10 -8.27 59.84
N LEU A 89 38.03 -8.89 58.66
CA LEU A 89 36.93 -9.77 58.27
C LEU A 89 37.40 -11.22 58.05
N ASP A 90 36.61 -12.18 58.53
CA ASP A 90 36.76 -13.60 58.22
C ASP A 90 36.42 -13.90 56.74
N GLU A 91 36.78 -15.08 56.22
CA GLU A 91 36.58 -15.45 54.79
C GLU A 91 35.12 -15.34 54.33
N GLU A 92 34.14 -15.57 55.22
CA GLU A 92 32.71 -15.36 54.93
C GLU A 92 32.33 -13.88 54.84
N GLY A 93 32.98 -13.02 55.62
CA GLY A 93 32.80 -11.57 55.58
C GLY A 93 33.28 -10.95 54.26
N ILE A 94 34.40 -11.45 53.72
CA ILE A 94 34.94 -11.01 52.42
C ILE A 94 33.96 -11.37 51.29
N LYS A 95 33.29 -12.52 51.38
CA LYS A 95 32.27 -12.96 50.40
C LYS A 95 31.01 -12.08 50.46
N GLN A 96 30.52 -11.75 51.66
CA GLN A 96 29.38 -10.85 51.83
C GLN A 96 29.71 -9.41 51.39
N LYS A 97 30.92 -8.93 51.64
CA LYS A 97 31.40 -7.63 51.14
C LYS A 97 31.44 -7.58 49.61
N ARG A 98 31.84 -8.67 48.94
CA ARG A 98 31.82 -8.79 47.48
C ARG A 98 30.38 -8.78 46.92
N GLN A 99 29.44 -9.41 47.61
CA GLN A 99 28.01 -9.38 47.26
C GLN A 99 27.41 -7.98 47.46
N GLN A 100 27.72 -7.29 48.55
CA GLN A 100 27.28 -5.91 48.79
C GLN A 100 27.87 -4.92 47.78
N ARG A 101 29.12 -5.10 47.35
CA ARG A 101 29.74 -4.33 46.25
C ARG A 101 28.96 -4.48 44.94
N LEU A 102 28.55 -5.70 44.59
CA LEU A 102 27.74 -5.95 43.39
C LEU A 102 26.35 -5.31 43.49
N MET A 103 25.69 -5.43 44.64
CA MET A 103 24.38 -4.81 44.89
C MET A 103 24.44 -3.29 44.80
N LYS A 104 25.48 -2.66 45.38
CA LYS A 104 25.75 -1.22 45.27
C LYS A 104 25.99 -0.81 43.82
N SER A 105 26.82 -1.54 43.08
CA SER A 105 27.07 -1.27 41.66
C SER A 105 25.81 -1.31 40.80
N ASN A 106 24.92 -2.28 41.05
CA ASN A 106 23.64 -2.40 40.33
C ASN A 106 22.65 -1.29 40.70
N TYR A 107 22.61 -0.90 41.98
CA TYR A 107 21.80 0.22 42.46
C TYR A 107 22.28 1.55 41.86
N ASP A 108 23.59 1.82 41.93
CA ASP A 108 24.21 3.02 41.38
C ASP A 108 24.00 3.14 39.86
N ALA A 109 24.08 2.03 39.12
CA ALA A 109 23.81 2.01 37.67
C ALA A 109 22.35 2.36 37.35
N ARG A 110 21.39 1.85 38.12
CA ARG A 110 19.95 2.19 37.97
C ARG A 110 19.67 3.64 38.32
N GLN A 111 20.28 4.17 39.38
CA GLN A 111 20.14 5.58 39.77
C GLN A 111 20.73 6.50 38.70
N ARG A 112 21.89 6.17 38.13
CA ARG A 112 22.48 6.93 37.01
C ARG A 112 21.55 6.94 35.79
N ALA A 113 20.97 5.80 35.42
CA ALA A 113 20.02 5.72 34.31
C ALA A 113 18.71 6.50 34.59
N LYS A 114 18.21 6.50 35.83
CA LYS A 114 17.04 7.29 36.25
C LYS A 114 17.34 8.79 36.15
N ILE A 115 18.48 9.23 36.69
CA ILE A 115 18.95 10.62 36.64
C ILE A 115 19.16 11.08 35.20
N GLU A 116 19.77 10.26 34.34
CA GLU A 116 19.99 10.59 32.92
C GLU A 116 18.67 10.74 32.17
N LYS A 117 17.71 9.84 32.40
CA LYS A 117 16.38 9.92 31.81
C LYS A 117 15.58 11.13 32.31
N GLU A 118 15.69 11.47 33.59
CA GLU A 118 15.06 12.66 34.16
C GLU A 118 15.68 13.95 33.61
N LYS A 119 17.01 14.01 33.45
CA LYS A 119 17.70 15.13 32.79
C LYS A 119 17.29 15.30 31.34
N GLU A 120 17.19 14.20 30.59
CA GLU A 120 16.74 14.22 29.20
C GLU A 120 15.31 14.74 29.09
N LYS A 121 14.42 14.25 29.97
CA LYS A 121 13.03 14.72 30.04
C LYS A 121 12.95 16.20 30.44
N ALA A 122 13.79 16.65 31.36
CA ALA A 122 13.86 18.06 31.76
C ALA A 122 14.32 18.96 30.62
N ARG A 123 15.32 18.52 29.84
CA ARG A 123 15.80 19.23 28.65
C ARG A 123 14.70 19.37 27.59
N GLN A 124 13.98 18.28 27.31
CA GLN A 124 12.85 18.30 26.37
C GLN A 124 11.71 19.20 26.85
N ALA A 125 11.42 19.19 28.16
CA ALA A 125 10.38 20.06 28.74
C ALA A 125 10.77 21.54 28.68
N GLU A 126 12.05 21.87 28.87
CA GLU A 126 12.55 23.24 28.73
C GLU A 126 12.50 23.71 27.27
N GLU A 127 12.88 22.86 26.32
CA GLU A 127 12.78 23.13 24.88
C GLU A 127 11.31 23.35 24.46
N GLN A 128 10.39 22.51 24.94
CA GLN A 128 8.95 22.68 24.71
C GLN A 128 8.44 24.00 25.30
N ARG A 129 8.87 24.36 26.50
CA ARG A 129 8.48 25.64 27.12
C ARG A 129 8.97 26.84 26.30
N LEU A 130 10.21 26.81 25.83
CA LEU A 130 10.75 27.87 24.97
C LEU A 130 10.03 27.93 23.62
N ASP A 131 9.66 26.79 23.04
CA ASP A 131 8.84 26.72 21.82
C ASP A 131 7.44 27.30 22.03
N ASP A 132 6.82 27.00 23.18
CA ASP A 132 5.51 27.53 23.59
C ASP A 132 5.57 29.06 23.76
N GLU A 133 6.58 29.56 24.48
CA GLU A 133 6.83 31.00 24.64
C GLU A 133 7.08 31.69 23.28
N ARG A 134 7.77 31.01 22.36
CA ARG A 134 8.03 31.53 21.01
C ARG A 134 6.77 31.57 20.15
N ARG A 135 5.91 30.55 20.25
CA ARG A 135 4.59 30.53 19.60
C ARG A 135 3.70 31.67 20.09
N GLU A 136 3.75 32.00 21.39
CA GLU A 136 2.97 33.11 21.97
C GLU A 136 3.50 34.49 21.57
N THR A 137 4.82 34.63 21.43
CA THR A 137 5.46 35.92 21.10
C THR A 137 5.46 36.24 19.59
N ASP A 138 5.67 35.26 18.71
CA ASP A 138 5.60 35.41 17.25
C ASP A 138 4.92 34.19 16.58
N PRO A 139 3.57 34.18 16.51
CA PRO A 139 2.83 33.06 15.94
C PRO A 139 3.15 32.82 14.45
N GLN A 140 3.36 33.89 13.67
CA GLN A 140 3.55 33.78 12.22
C GLN A 140 4.94 33.23 11.88
N GLY A 141 5.99 33.75 12.53
CA GLY A 141 7.35 33.22 12.35
C GLY A 141 7.48 31.77 12.80
N TRP A 142 6.78 31.38 13.87
CA TRP A 142 6.72 29.99 14.33
C TRP A 142 6.04 29.06 13.29
N ILE A 143 4.92 29.47 12.68
CA ILE A 143 4.25 28.71 11.61
C ILE A 143 5.18 28.51 10.41
N ASP A 144 5.88 29.56 9.98
CA ASP A 144 6.77 29.50 8.83
C ASP A 144 7.98 28.57 9.08
N GLU A 145 8.54 28.59 10.30
CA GLU A 145 9.59 27.66 10.71
C GLU A 145 9.11 26.21 10.70
N ARG A 146 7.89 25.93 11.22
CA ARG A 146 7.27 24.60 11.17
C ARG A 146 7.00 24.14 9.73
N LYS A 147 6.59 25.04 8.83
CA LYS A 147 6.46 24.75 7.39
C LYS A 147 7.80 24.44 6.74
N MET A 148 8.87 25.18 7.07
CA MET A 148 10.22 24.91 6.59
C MET A 148 10.74 23.56 7.11
N ALA A 149 10.51 23.25 8.39
CA ALA A 149 10.88 21.97 8.99
C ALA A 149 10.14 20.80 8.32
N ARG A 150 8.83 20.95 8.06
CA ARG A 150 8.04 20.00 7.29
C ARG A 150 8.63 19.76 5.90
N GLN A 151 8.94 20.83 5.17
CA GLN A 151 9.52 20.72 3.82
C GLN A 151 10.90 20.06 3.84
N ALA A 152 11.72 20.34 4.85
CA ALA A 152 13.03 19.72 5.03
C ALA A 152 12.90 18.20 5.29
N ILE A 153 11.94 17.77 6.12
CA ILE A 153 11.68 16.35 6.36
C ILE A 153 11.20 15.67 5.08
N ILE A 154 10.26 16.28 4.34
CA ILE A 154 9.79 15.75 3.05
C ILE A 154 10.95 15.63 2.04
N GLN A 155 11.86 16.60 2.01
CA GLN A 155 13.04 16.54 1.14
C GLN A 155 13.97 15.39 1.53
N LYS A 156 14.23 15.20 2.84
CA LYS A 156 15.01 14.06 3.34
C LYS A 156 14.38 12.71 2.95
N MET A 157 13.06 12.57 3.07
CA MET A 157 12.35 11.36 2.65
C MET A 157 12.50 11.11 1.14
N LYS A 158 12.34 12.14 0.31
CA LYS A 158 12.52 12.04 -1.15
C LYS A 158 13.96 11.69 -1.55
N ASP A 159 14.94 12.32 -0.91
CA ASP A 159 16.36 12.03 -1.18
C ASP A 159 16.70 10.60 -0.81
N ARG A 160 16.13 10.09 0.28
CA ARG A 160 16.26 8.69 0.71
C ARG A 160 15.59 7.72 -0.27
N GLU A 161 14.35 7.96 -0.69
CA GLU A 161 13.67 7.18 -1.73
C GLU A 161 14.50 7.13 -3.02
N ARG A 162 15.07 8.27 -3.42
CA ARG A 162 15.96 8.36 -4.57
C ARG A 162 17.24 7.55 -4.38
N MET A 163 17.90 7.65 -3.23
CA MET A 163 19.10 6.87 -2.91
C MET A 163 18.80 5.36 -2.91
N LYS A 164 17.65 4.93 -2.38
CA LYS A 164 17.18 3.54 -2.40
C LYS A 164 16.97 3.05 -3.84
N ALA A 165 16.30 3.84 -4.69
CA ALA A 165 16.12 3.53 -6.10
C ALA A 165 17.46 3.46 -6.87
N GLU A 166 18.40 4.34 -6.54
CA GLU A 166 19.74 4.36 -7.15
C GLU A 166 20.61 3.17 -6.70
N LEU A 167 20.47 2.68 -5.47
CA LEU A 167 21.15 1.48 -4.97
C LEU A 167 20.69 0.20 -5.69
N GLY A 168 19.41 0.12 -6.09
CA GLY A 168 18.89 -0.96 -6.93
C GLY A 168 19.50 -0.98 -8.35
N ASN A 169 20.06 0.14 -8.81
CA ASN A 169 20.71 0.21 -10.12
C ASN A 169 22.21 -0.12 -10.00
N ARG A 170 22.61 -1.29 -10.52
CA ARG A 170 24.00 -1.77 -10.47
C ARG A 170 25.03 -0.79 -11.02
N LYS A 171 24.65 0.10 -11.94
CA LYS A 171 25.52 1.12 -12.57
C LYS A 171 25.59 2.45 -11.82
N SER A 172 24.79 2.67 -10.76
CA SER A 172 24.78 3.94 -10.02
C SER A 172 26.14 4.23 -9.36
N VAL A 173 26.50 5.52 -9.28
CA VAL A 173 27.69 6.02 -8.59
C VAL A 173 27.72 5.58 -7.12
N ALA A 174 26.55 5.53 -6.46
CA ALA A 174 26.42 5.06 -5.09
C ALA A 174 26.80 3.58 -4.95
N ASN A 175 26.33 2.73 -5.88
CA ASN A 175 26.69 1.31 -5.89
C ASN A 175 28.17 1.10 -6.26
N GLN A 176 28.71 1.92 -7.16
CA GLN A 176 30.14 1.92 -7.48
C GLN A 176 31.01 2.32 -6.28
N MET A 177 30.59 3.33 -5.48
CA MET A 177 31.27 3.72 -4.25
C MET A 177 31.20 2.65 -3.17
N ARG A 178 30.04 1.98 -2.99
CA ARG A 178 29.90 0.83 -2.09
C ARG A 178 30.84 -0.31 -2.50
N MET A 179 30.85 -0.68 -3.78
CA MET A 179 31.76 -1.70 -4.31
C MET A 179 33.23 -1.31 -4.20
N LYS A 180 33.56 -0.04 -4.40
CA LYS A 180 34.91 0.48 -4.20
C LYS A 180 35.34 0.47 -2.74
N SER A 181 34.43 0.76 -1.81
CA SER A 181 34.66 0.66 -0.36
C SER A 181 34.91 -0.78 0.07
N ILE A 182 34.08 -1.73 -0.40
CA ILE A 182 34.26 -3.17 -0.16
C ILE A 182 35.58 -3.66 -0.75
N ALA A 183 35.92 -3.25 -1.98
CA ALA A 183 37.17 -3.62 -2.64
C ALA A 183 38.39 -3.05 -1.91
N ASN A 184 38.32 -1.81 -1.42
CA ASN A 184 39.38 -1.20 -0.62
C ASN A 184 39.56 -1.94 0.71
N LEU A 185 38.47 -2.31 1.38
CA LEU A 185 38.49 -3.10 2.62
C LEU A 185 39.11 -4.48 2.40
N ALA A 186 38.78 -5.13 1.28
CA ALA A 186 39.35 -6.42 0.90
C ALA A 186 40.82 -6.32 0.44
N SER A 187 41.27 -5.14 0.04
CA SER A 187 42.63 -4.89 -0.46
C SER A 187 43.65 -4.54 0.63
N ASP A 188 43.20 -4.22 1.85
CA ASP A 188 44.05 -3.90 3.00
C ASP A 188 44.72 -5.14 3.64
N ASN A 189 44.88 -6.21 2.85
CA ASN A 189 45.73 -7.34 3.19
C ASN A 189 47.16 -7.01 2.72
N PRO A 190 48.12 -6.72 3.62
CA PRO A 190 49.43 -6.24 3.21
C PRO A 190 50.21 -7.37 2.53
N THR A 191 50.36 -7.25 1.21
CA THR A 191 51.25 -8.08 0.40
C THR A 191 52.72 -7.81 0.74
N LYS A 192 53.22 -8.38 1.84
CA LYS A 192 54.67 -8.56 2.06
C LYS A 192 54.99 -9.95 2.59
N LYS A 193 55.63 -10.73 1.71
CA LYS A 193 56.41 -11.93 2.05
C LYS A 193 57.20 -11.72 3.36
N ARG A 194 56.84 -12.43 4.43
CA ARG A 194 57.76 -12.76 5.52
C ARG A 194 57.60 -14.22 5.95
N ARG A 195 58.75 -14.79 6.28
CA ARG A 195 58.99 -16.19 6.62
C ARG A 195 58.30 -16.57 7.93
N ARG A 196 57.71 -17.78 7.94
CA ARG A 196 57.73 -18.82 8.99
C ARG A 196 57.73 -18.33 10.45
N GLY A 197 56.55 -18.43 11.10
CA GLY A 197 56.38 -18.59 12.55
C GLY A 197 55.91 -17.35 13.31
N GLY A 198 54.70 -17.42 13.87
CA GLY A 198 54.09 -16.39 14.73
C GLY A 198 52.65 -16.13 14.30
N GLY A 199 51.69 -16.28 15.22
CA GLY A 199 50.25 -16.15 14.93
C GLY A 199 49.89 -14.81 14.32
N ASP A 200 49.15 -14.85 13.21
CA ASP A 200 48.37 -13.72 12.71
C ASP A 200 47.19 -13.54 13.67
N ASP A 201 47.33 -12.62 14.63
CA ASP A 201 46.17 -12.07 15.32
C ASP A 201 45.61 -10.98 14.41
N ASP A 202 44.59 -11.36 13.65
CA ASP A 202 43.67 -10.46 12.97
C ASP A 202 43.17 -9.42 14.01
N THR A 203 43.66 -8.19 13.90
CA THR A 203 43.36 -7.12 14.86
C THR A 203 42.05 -6.40 14.53
N PHE A 204 41.39 -6.84 13.45
CA PHE A 204 40.12 -6.29 13.01
C PHE A 204 38.99 -6.72 13.95
N GLY A 205 38.39 -5.75 14.64
CA GLY A 205 37.39 -5.97 15.71
C GLY A 205 37.93 -5.79 17.13
N ALA A 206 39.21 -5.40 17.29
CA ALA A 206 39.78 -4.99 18.57
C ALA A 206 39.34 -3.58 19.00
N ASP A 207 39.02 -2.71 18.04
CA ASP A 207 38.44 -1.39 18.26
C ASP A 207 36.96 -1.35 17.84
N ASP A 208 36.10 -0.69 18.62
CA ASP A 208 34.68 -0.48 18.30
C ASP A 208 34.45 0.23 16.95
N ALA A 209 35.48 0.93 16.44
CA ALA A 209 35.49 1.59 15.15
C ALA A 209 35.42 0.61 13.96
N ASP A 210 35.99 -0.60 14.09
CA ASP A 210 35.98 -1.63 13.04
C ASP A 210 34.58 -2.21 12.85
N TRP A 211 33.81 -2.31 13.94
CA TRP A 211 32.39 -2.65 13.92
C TRP A 211 31.52 -1.57 13.27
N GLY A 212 32.00 -0.32 13.26
CA GLY A 212 31.40 0.78 12.51
C GLY A 212 31.44 0.54 11.00
N VAL A 213 32.52 -0.05 10.49
CA VAL A 213 32.71 -0.35 9.06
C VAL A 213 31.77 -1.47 8.60
N TYR A 214 31.58 -2.50 9.43
CA TYR A 214 30.55 -3.51 9.18
C TYR A 214 29.16 -2.91 9.21
N ARG A 215 28.84 -1.99 10.14
CA ARG A 215 27.57 -1.25 10.10
C ARG A 215 27.42 -0.52 8.77
N THR A 216 28.39 0.29 8.35
CA THR A 216 28.30 1.05 7.09
C THR A 216 28.19 0.16 5.82
N ILE A 217 28.74 -1.05 5.84
CA ILE A 217 28.71 -1.99 4.70
C ILE A 217 27.47 -2.92 4.74
N ALA A 218 27.04 -3.31 5.95
CA ALA A 218 25.94 -4.24 6.20
C ALA A 218 24.58 -3.56 6.40
N THR A 219 24.49 -2.28 6.76
CA THR A 219 23.24 -1.50 6.84
C THR A 219 22.75 -1.12 5.43
N GLY A 220 22.57 -2.13 4.59
CA GLY A 220 21.61 -2.07 3.50
C GLY A 220 20.19 -2.43 3.96
N GLU A 221 19.99 -2.90 5.19
CA GLU A 221 18.67 -3.30 5.74
C GLU A 221 18.83 -3.54 7.26
N GLY A 222 18.50 -2.57 8.11
CA GLY A 222 18.54 -2.77 9.57
C GLY A 222 18.53 -1.50 10.44
N SER A 223 19.10 -0.37 9.98
CA SER A 223 18.84 0.96 10.59
C SER A 223 17.95 1.84 9.70
N ASP A 224 17.68 1.38 8.48
CA ASP A 224 16.87 2.12 7.51
C ASP A 224 15.41 2.24 7.99
N ASP A 225 14.82 1.17 8.53
CA ASP A 225 13.40 1.18 8.93
C ASP A 225 13.15 2.04 10.17
N GLU A 226 14.06 2.03 11.15
CA GLU A 226 13.95 2.86 12.36
C GLU A 226 14.05 4.36 12.03
N GLU A 227 15.00 4.75 11.18
CA GLU A 227 15.12 6.14 10.74
C GLU A 227 13.91 6.61 9.91
N GLU A 228 13.32 5.73 9.10
CA GLU A 228 12.14 6.02 8.30
C GLU A 228 10.88 6.17 9.16
N GLU A 229 10.72 5.30 10.17
CA GLU A 229 9.69 5.47 11.19
C GLU A 229 9.85 6.79 11.94
N ASP A 230 11.06 7.19 12.29
CA ASP A 230 11.34 8.41 13.03
C ASP A 230 11.07 9.66 12.18
N LEU A 231 11.42 9.66 10.89
CA LEU A 231 11.04 10.72 9.96
C LEU A 231 9.52 10.85 9.82
N ASN A 232 8.80 9.73 9.75
CA ASN A 232 7.34 9.72 9.67
C ASN A 232 6.70 10.22 10.99
N LYS A 233 7.21 9.81 12.15
CA LYS A 233 6.75 10.31 13.47
C LYS A 233 6.96 11.82 13.56
N ASN A 234 8.16 12.31 13.25
CA ASN A 234 8.49 13.73 13.26
C ASN A 234 7.62 14.54 12.29
N LEU A 235 7.34 14.02 11.10
CA LEU A 235 6.44 14.64 10.14
C LEU A 235 5.01 14.76 10.69
N LYS A 236 4.48 13.69 11.29
CA LYS A 236 3.14 13.68 11.90
C LYS A 236 3.03 14.66 13.07
N GLU A 237 4.08 14.79 13.88
CA GLU A 237 4.12 15.75 14.97
C GLU A 237 4.06 17.20 14.46
N ILE A 238 4.86 17.54 13.46
CA ILE A 238 4.86 18.88 12.84
C ILE A 238 3.53 19.16 12.13
N GLU A 239 2.97 18.18 11.41
CA GLU A 239 1.66 18.35 10.76
C GLU A 239 0.53 18.50 11.79
N SER A 240 0.58 17.80 12.93
CA SER A 240 -0.38 17.99 14.03
C SER A 240 -0.29 19.37 14.66
N GLN A 241 0.94 19.90 14.81
CA GLN A 241 1.17 21.26 15.27
C GLN A 241 0.63 22.30 14.29
N LEU A 242 0.85 22.13 12.99
CA LEU A 242 0.32 23.01 11.95
C LEU A 242 -1.21 22.97 11.89
N LEU A 243 -1.84 21.79 12.01
CA LEU A 243 -3.31 21.65 12.04
C LEU A 243 -3.96 22.41 13.22
N LYS A 244 -3.28 22.50 14.36
CA LYS A 244 -3.80 23.18 15.56
C LYS A 244 -3.63 24.69 15.51
N HIS A 245 -2.57 25.17 14.86
CA HIS A 245 -2.11 26.55 15.02
C HIS A 245 -2.11 27.38 13.73
N ASP A 246 -2.15 26.76 12.54
CA ASP A 246 -2.26 27.47 11.26
C ASP A 246 -3.68 27.34 10.68
N PRO A 247 -4.47 28.42 10.61
CA PRO A 247 -5.81 28.41 10.01
C PRO A 247 -5.84 28.01 8.53
N ASN A 248 -4.73 28.15 7.81
CA ASN A 248 -4.63 27.81 6.39
C ASN A 248 -4.19 26.35 6.15
N PHE A 249 -3.73 25.64 7.19
CA PHE A 249 -3.28 24.25 7.08
C PHE A 249 -4.44 23.30 7.39
N THR A 250 -4.96 22.65 6.36
CA THR A 250 -6.10 21.71 6.45
C THR A 250 -5.62 20.26 6.49
N GLU A 251 -6.51 19.33 6.83
CA GLU A 251 -6.22 17.89 6.78
C GLU A 251 -5.74 17.43 5.39
N ASP A 252 -6.23 18.06 4.31
CA ASP A 252 -5.79 17.81 2.94
C ASP A 252 -4.34 18.24 2.66
N SER A 253 -3.77 19.10 3.50
CA SER A 253 -2.39 19.57 3.39
C SER A 253 -1.38 18.56 3.96
N THR A 254 -1.85 17.56 4.72
CA THR A 254 -1.02 16.51 5.32
C THR A 254 -0.44 15.59 4.25
N ARG A 255 0.75 15.04 4.51
CA ARG A 255 1.41 14.11 3.59
C ARG A 255 0.58 12.84 3.41
N GLU A 256 0.01 12.33 4.50
CA GLU A 256 -0.84 11.13 4.52
C GLU A 256 -2.05 11.31 3.59
N ALA A 257 -2.74 12.45 3.68
CA ALA A 257 -3.85 12.78 2.78
C ALA A 257 -3.41 12.97 1.33
N GLN A 258 -2.21 13.48 1.07
CA GLN A 258 -1.68 13.65 -0.30
C GLN A 258 -1.24 12.33 -0.94
N THR A 259 -0.81 11.37 -0.13
CA THR A 259 -0.39 10.04 -0.59
C THR A 259 -1.50 9.00 -0.53
N ASP A 260 -2.70 9.40 -0.10
CA ASP A 260 -3.85 8.50 -0.03
C ASP A 260 -4.23 8.03 -1.43
N TRP A 261 -4.19 6.71 -1.63
CA TRP A 261 -4.55 6.06 -2.89
C TRP A 261 -6.03 6.33 -3.23
N THR A 262 -6.90 6.55 -2.25
CA THR A 262 -8.33 6.82 -2.49
C THR A 262 -8.56 8.13 -3.26
N LYS A 263 -7.64 9.09 -3.12
CA LYS A 263 -7.65 10.37 -3.85
C LYS A 263 -6.92 10.31 -5.18
N SER A 264 -6.20 9.23 -5.45
CA SER A 264 -5.44 9.06 -6.69
C SER A 264 -6.33 8.59 -7.84
N ILE A 265 -6.50 9.45 -8.85
CA ILE A 265 -7.17 9.09 -10.11
C ILE A 265 -6.42 7.96 -10.82
N LEU A 266 -5.09 7.93 -10.72
CA LEU A 266 -4.29 6.87 -11.32
C LEU A 266 -4.58 5.51 -10.66
N HIS A 267 -4.73 5.49 -9.34
CA HIS A 267 -5.15 4.27 -8.63
C HIS A 267 -6.55 3.85 -9.09
N ALA A 268 -7.50 4.79 -9.08
CA ALA A 268 -8.87 4.52 -9.55
C ALA A 268 -8.91 4.00 -11.00
N PHE A 269 -8.01 4.50 -11.85
CA PHE A 269 -7.90 4.09 -13.25
C PHE A 269 -7.26 2.70 -13.41
N LEU A 270 -6.23 2.37 -12.64
CA LEU A 270 -5.48 1.12 -12.77
C LEU A 270 -6.06 -0.05 -11.96
N HIS A 271 -6.60 0.24 -10.78
CA HIS A 271 -7.00 -0.74 -9.77
C HIS A 271 -8.47 -0.58 -9.33
N GLY A 272 -9.14 0.49 -9.77
CA GLY A 272 -10.54 0.75 -9.38
C GLY A 272 -10.66 1.39 -7.99
N PRO A 273 -11.87 1.38 -7.40
CA PRO A 273 -12.14 2.04 -6.12
C PRO A 273 -11.67 1.25 -4.88
N TYR A 274 -11.04 0.10 -5.09
CA TYR A 274 -10.65 -0.81 -4.02
C TYR A 274 -9.17 -0.67 -3.67
N PRO A 275 -8.76 -1.01 -2.43
CA PRO A 275 -7.35 -1.13 -2.09
C PRO A 275 -6.67 -2.14 -3.04
N PHE A 276 -5.39 -1.93 -3.31
CA PHE A 276 -4.57 -2.83 -4.13
C PHE A 276 -3.47 -3.45 -3.28
N ASP A 277 -3.39 -4.78 -3.28
CA ASP A 277 -2.33 -5.55 -2.65
C ASP A 277 -1.29 -5.98 -3.71
N PRO A 278 -0.08 -5.37 -3.71
CA PRO A 278 0.97 -5.72 -4.65
C PRO A 278 1.59 -7.11 -4.41
N GLU A 279 1.34 -7.76 -3.28
CA GLU A 279 1.86 -9.11 -2.99
C GLU A 279 0.91 -10.21 -3.47
N SER A 280 -0.37 -9.87 -3.65
CA SER A 280 -1.40 -10.79 -4.11
C SER A 280 -1.27 -11.11 -5.60
N GLN A 281 -0.83 -12.33 -5.91
CA GLN A 281 -0.78 -12.84 -7.29
C GLN A 281 -2.12 -12.75 -8.02
N ARG A 282 -3.23 -12.86 -7.29
CA ARG A 282 -4.58 -12.73 -7.88
C ARG A 282 -4.86 -11.30 -8.34
N GLU A 283 -4.41 -10.30 -7.61
CA GLU A 283 -4.66 -8.89 -7.92
C GLU A 283 -3.75 -8.38 -9.02
N ILE A 284 -2.49 -8.83 -9.04
CA ILE A 284 -1.53 -8.51 -10.11
C ILE A 284 -2.06 -8.97 -11.48
N ASN A 285 -2.79 -10.08 -11.54
CA ASN A 285 -3.28 -10.67 -12.78
C ASN A 285 -4.70 -10.21 -13.18
N GLN A 286 -5.11 -9.01 -12.76
CA GLN A 286 -6.40 -8.40 -13.13
C GLN A 286 -6.21 -7.24 -14.11
N ILE A 287 -7.14 -7.12 -15.06
CA ILE A 287 -7.21 -5.98 -15.98
C ILE A 287 -8.52 -5.24 -15.70
N HIS A 288 -8.40 -4.00 -15.21
CA HIS A 288 -9.54 -3.13 -14.97
C HIS A 288 -9.92 -2.41 -16.27
N LEU A 289 -11.20 -2.43 -16.62
CA LEU A 289 -11.74 -1.73 -17.79
C LEU A 289 -12.65 -0.60 -17.32
N ASN A 290 -12.23 0.63 -17.60
CA ASN A 290 -12.90 1.86 -17.20
C ASN A 290 -13.42 2.57 -18.46
N VAL A 291 -12.66 3.57 -18.92
CA VAL A 291 -13.00 4.45 -20.04
C VAL A 291 -12.97 3.69 -21.37
N GLU A 292 -12.23 2.58 -21.45
CA GLU A 292 -12.07 1.75 -22.65
C GLU A 292 -13.42 1.25 -23.17
N ARG A 293 -14.37 0.96 -22.27
CA ARG A 293 -15.69 0.44 -22.61
C ARG A 293 -16.52 1.38 -23.48
N ILE A 294 -16.30 2.69 -23.33
CA ILE A 294 -17.01 3.73 -24.10
C ILE A 294 -16.10 4.37 -25.15
N ARG A 295 -14.80 4.46 -24.89
CA ARG A 295 -13.82 5.11 -25.79
C ARG A 295 -13.54 4.28 -27.04
N VAL A 296 -13.48 2.95 -26.93
CA VAL A 296 -13.24 2.06 -28.07
C VAL A 296 -14.38 2.13 -29.10
N PRO A 297 -15.67 1.96 -28.73
CA PRO A 297 -16.75 2.06 -29.72
C PRO A 297 -16.96 3.49 -30.25
N GLU A 298 -16.52 4.53 -29.53
CA GLU A 298 -16.63 5.93 -29.98
C GLU A 298 -15.81 6.20 -31.24
N VAL A 299 -14.77 5.40 -31.55
CA VAL A 299 -13.92 5.58 -32.75
C VAL A 299 -14.73 5.56 -34.05
N VAL A 300 -15.88 4.87 -34.11
CA VAL A 300 -16.76 4.87 -35.28
C VAL A 300 -17.41 6.24 -35.52
N PHE A 301 -17.67 6.98 -34.44
CA PHE A 301 -18.24 8.32 -34.47
C PHE A 301 -17.16 9.40 -34.52
N GLN A 302 -16.02 9.17 -33.86
CA GLN A 302 -14.88 10.08 -33.78
C GLN A 302 -13.56 9.32 -34.03
N PRO A 303 -13.19 9.07 -35.31
CA PRO A 303 -11.99 8.32 -35.67
C PRO A 303 -10.68 8.94 -35.16
N THR A 304 -10.68 10.25 -34.93
CA THR A 304 -9.54 11.02 -34.40
C THR A 304 -9.07 10.56 -33.02
N ILE A 305 -9.94 9.92 -32.21
CA ILE A 305 -9.56 9.32 -30.92
C ILE A 305 -8.47 8.24 -31.10
N ALA A 306 -8.49 7.55 -32.24
CA ALA A 306 -7.51 6.54 -32.63
C ALA A 306 -6.41 7.10 -33.55
N GLY A 307 -6.38 8.41 -33.80
CA GLY A 307 -5.42 9.05 -34.70
C GLY A 307 -5.69 8.79 -36.20
N LEU A 308 -6.93 8.41 -36.55
CA LEU A 308 -7.33 8.21 -37.94
C LEU A 308 -7.83 9.53 -38.54
N ASP A 309 -7.22 9.95 -39.66
CA ASP A 309 -7.64 11.12 -40.44
C ASP A 309 -8.79 10.75 -41.38
N GLN A 310 -9.94 10.41 -40.79
CA GLN A 310 -11.16 10.02 -41.49
C GLN A 310 -12.36 10.66 -40.81
N ALA A 311 -13.40 10.93 -41.61
CA ALA A 311 -14.69 11.39 -41.12
C ALA A 311 -15.42 10.30 -40.33
N GLY A 312 -16.15 10.71 -39.29
CA GLY A 312 -17.01 9.81 -38.53
C GLY A 312 -18.25 9.37 -39.32
N ILE A 313 -18.91 8.29 -38.87
CA ILE A 313 -20.10 7.75 -39.58
C ILE A 313 -21.22 8.79 -39.77
N VAL A 314 -21.41 9.69 -38.80
CA VAL A 314 -22.44 10.73 -38.83
C VAL A 314 -22.13 11.78 -39.90
N GLU A 315 -20.87 12.21 -39.98
CA GLU A 315 -20.41 13.18 -40.97
C GLU A 315 -20.54 12.61 -42.39
N ILE A 316 -20.11 11.36 -42.58
CA ILE A 316 -20.25 10.66 -43.86
C ILE A 316 -21.73 10.56 -44.25
N ALA A 317 -22.58 10.09 -43.33
CA ALA A 317 -24.01 9.95 -43.60
C ALA A 317 -24.66 11.31 -43.92
N SER A 318 -24.34 12.36 -43.15
CA SER A 318 -24.85 13.70 -43.38
C SER A 318 -24.40 14.24 -44.73
N ASN A 319 -23.11 14.15 -45.08
CA ASN A 319 -22.58 14.58 -46.37
C ASN A 319 -23.27 13.88 -47.56
N ILE A 320 -23.51 12.56 -47.45
CA ILE A 320 -24.23 11.82 -48.49
C ILE A 320 -25.67 12.34 -48.60
N LEU A 321 -26.36 12.55 -47.48
CA LEU A 321 -27.78 12.93 -47.47
C LEU A 321 -28.01 14.39 -47.87
N THR A 322 -27.09 15.31 -47.55
CA THR A 322 -27.27 16.75 -47.77
C THR A 322 -26.58 17.23 -49.05
N GLU A 323 -25.39 16.73 -49.37
CA GLU A 323 -24.62 17.21 -50.51
C GLU A 323 -24.78 16.31 -51.74
N ARG A 324 -24.67 14.98 -51.56
CA ARG A 324 -24.72 14.04 -52.71
C ARG A 324 -26.14 13.79 -53.19
N LEU A 325 -27.05 13.60 -52.25
CA LEU A 325 -28.47 13.33 -52.50
C LEU A 325 -29.34 14.57 -52.25
N GLY A 326 -28.74 15.74 -52.02
CA GLY A 326 -29.47 16.97 -51.66
C GLY A 326 -30.60 17.33 -52.61
N ASP A 327 -30.32 17.25 -53.92
CA ASP A 327 -31.27 17.56 -55.00
C ASP A 327 -32.06 16.32 -55.49
N SER A 328 -31.83 15.15 -54.89
CA SER A 328 -32.50 13.93 -55.31
C SER A 328 -33.97 13.93 -54.85
N PRO A 329 -34.94 13.64 -55.74
CA PRO A 329 -36.34 13.51 -55.34
C PRO A 329 -36.58 12.33 -54.38
N HIS A 330 -35.63 11.40 -54.26
CA HIS A 330 -35.72 10.22 -53.40
C HIS A 330 -35.09 10.42 -52.02
N ARG A 331 -34.50 11.59 -51.73
CA ARG A 331 -33.82 11.85 -50.45
C ARG A 331 -34.72 11.59 -49.25
N ASP A 332 -35.94 12.12 -49.28
CA ASP A 332 -36.91 11.97 -48.20
C ASP A 332 -37.39 10.53 -48.03
N ASP A 333 -37.38 9.72 -49.10
CA ASP A 333 -37.71 8.31 -49.02
C ASP A 333 -36.60 7.50 -48.34
N ILE A 334 -35.33 7.86 -48.58
CA ILE A 334 -34.17 7.21 -47.93
C ILE A 334 -34.18 7.46 -46.42
N LEU A 335 -34.53 8.67 -45.98
CA LEU A 335 -34.58 9.03 -44.55
C LEU A 335 -35.65 8.26 -43.76
N LYS A 336 -36.68 7.75 -44.44
CA LYS A 336 -37.74 6.93 -43.83
C LYS A 336 -37.27 5.54 -43.43
N ASP A 337 -36.14 5.06 -43.96
CA ASP A 337 -35.62 3.73 -43.60
C ASP A 337 -34.09 3.65 -43.62
N ILE A 338 -33.47 4.11 -42.52
CA ILE A 338 -32.05 3.91 -42.26
C ILE A 338 -31.88 2.59 -41.51
N PHE A 339 -31.41 1.57 -42.22
CA PHE A 339 -31.28 0.21 -41.71
C PHE A 339 -29.85 -0.10 -41.24
N LEU A 340 -29.70 -0.48 -39.97
CA LEU A 340 -28.42 -0.85 -39.37
C LEU A 340 -28.18 -2.37 -39.47
N THR A 341 -27.07 -2.73 -40.10
CA THR A 341 -26.62 -4.11 -40.30
C THR A 341 -25.13 -4.27 -39.95
N GLY A 342 -24.69 -5.50 -39.73
CA GLY A 342 -23.31 -5.84 -39.33
C GLY A 342 -23.13 -6.01 -37.81
N GLY A 343 -22.11 -6.76 -37.40
CA GLY A 343 -21.89 -7.09 -35.98
C GLY A 343 -21.56 -5.89 -35.09
N ASN A 344 -20.95 -4.85 -35.65
CA ASN A 344 -20.51 -3.67 -34.89
C ASN A 344 -21.69 -2.77 -34.43
N THR A 345 -22.90 -2.99 -34.96
CA THR A 345 -24.10 -2.25 -34.55
C THR A 345 -24.76 -2.83 -33.30
N LEU A 346 -24.22 -3.93 -32.75
CA LEU A 346 -24.77 -4.61 -31.57
C LEU A 346 -24.42 -3.91 -30.26
N PHE A 347 -23.61 -2.85 -30.28
CA PHE A 347 -23.34 -2.05 -29.09
C PHE A 347 -24.64 -1.45 -28.53
N GLN A 348 -24.76 -1.47 -27.21
CA GLN A 348 -25.88 -0.87 -26.51
C GLN A 348 -25.90 0.65 -26.78
N GLY A 349 -27.06 1.18 -27.17
CA GLY A 349 -27.21 2.63 -27.43
C GLY A 349 -26.75 3.08 -28.81
N PHE A 350 -26.26 2.19 -29.69
CA PHE A 350 -25.73 2.58 -31.01
C PHE A 350 -26.82 3.18 -31.91
N GLU A 351 -28.01 2.56 -31.95
CA GLU A 351 -29.15 3.02 -32.74
C GLU A 351 -29.63 4.40 -32.27
N GLU A 352 -29.76 4.56 -30.95
CA GLU A 352 -30.19 5.79 -30.31
C GLU A 352 -29.17 6.92 -30.53
N ARG A 353 -27.87 6.63 -30.36
CA ARG A 353 -26.80 7.60 -30.61
C ARG A 353 -26.80 8.06 -32.06
N LEU A 354 -26.82 7.15 -33.01
CA LEU A 354 -26.81 7.49 -34.44
C LEU A 354 -28.05 8.30 -34.82
N ARG A 355 -29.24 7.92 -34.34
CA ARG A 355 -30.48 8.67 -34.57
C ARG A 355 -30.40 10.10 -34.02
N ALA A 356 -29.89 10.26 -32.79
CA ALA A 356 -29.78 11.56 -32.14
C ALA A 356 -28.80 12.49 -32.88
N GLU A 357 -27.64 11.97 -33.26
CA GLU A 357 -26.61 12.71 -34.00
C GLU A 357 -27.08 13.08 -35.41
N LEU A 358 -27.70 12.15 -36.15
CA LEU A 358 -28.28 12.43 -37.46
C LEU A 358 -29.39 13.49 -37.37
N ARG A 359 -30.24 13.43 -36.35
CA ARG A 359 -31.28 14.44 -36.13
C ARG A 359 -30.69 15.82 -35.84
N ALA A 360 -29.52 15.90 -35.20
CA ALA A 360 -28.87 17.17 -34.90
C ALA A 360 -28.31 17.87 -36.14
N VAL A 361 -27.92 17.12 -37.18
CA VAL A 361 -27.31 17.66 -38.41
C VAL A 361 -28.28 17.79 -39.58
N LEU A 362 -29.46 17.15 -39.51
CA LEU A 362 -30.48 17.19 -40.55
C LEU A 362 -31.61 18.19 -40.23
N PRO A 363 -32.29 18.76 -41.26
CA PRO A 363 -33.43 19.65 -41.06
C PRO A 363 -34.54 19.06 -40.18
N ALA A 364 -35.18 19.91 -39.36
CA ALA A 364 -36.14 19.48 -38.33
C ALA A 364 -37.43 18.88 -38.93
N GLU A 365 -37.82 19.34 -40.12
CA GLU A 365 -39.04 18.93 -40.83
C GLU A 365 -38.92 17.50 -41.38
N GLN A 366 -37.69 16.99 -41.53
CA GLN A 366 -37.47 15.65 -42.09
C GLN A 366 -37.78 14.57 -41.05
N SER A 367 -38.56 13.57 -41.48
CA SER A 367 -38.83 12.36 -40.70
C SER A 367 -37.65 11.41 -40.86
N ILE A 368 -37.00 11.07 -39.75
CA ILE A 368 -35.86 10.14 -39.73
C ILE A 368 -36.29 8.90 -38.95
N ASN A 369 -36.17 7.75 -39.59
CA ASN A 369 -36.41 6.47 -38.94
C ASN A 369 -35.19 5.56 -39.11
N VAL A 370 -34.53 5.33 -37.98
CA VAL A 370 -33.39 4.40 -37.87
C VAL A 370 -33.92 3.12 -37.24
N ARG A 371 -33.66 1.98 -37.86
CA ARG A 371 -34.00 0.66 -37.31
C ARG A 371 -32.83 -0.30 -37.51
N ARG A 372 -32.72 -1.31 -36.66
CA ARG A 372 -31.70 -2.36 -36.78
C ARG A 372 -32.24 -3.67 -37.35
N ALA A 373 -31.33 -4.45 -37.91
CA ALA A 373 -31.56 -5.85 -38.27
C ALA A 373 -32.03 -6.67 -37.06
N LYS A 374 -32.82 -7.72 -37.34
CA LYS A 374 -33.26 -8.64 -36.28
C LYS A 374 -32.11 -9.52 -35.82
N ASP A 375 -31.24 -9.89 -36.76
CA ASP A 375 -30.03 -10.66 -36.51
C ASP A 375 -28.88 -10.08 -37.37
N SER A 376 -28.28 -8.99 -36.88
CA SER A 376 -27.27 -8.22 -37.63
C SER A 376 -26.03 -9.02 -38.06
N VAL A 377 -25.81 -10.21 -37.49
CA VAL A 377 -24.69 -11.10 -37.83
C VAL A 377 -25.09 -12.08 -38.94
N LEU A 378 -26.29 -12.68 -38.87
CA LEU A 378 -26.70 -13.73 -39.80
C LEU A 378 -27.59 -13.25 -40.95
N ASP A 379 -28.19 -12.07 -40.86
CA ASP A 379 -29.15 -11.58 -41.86
C ASP A 379 -28.50 -11.39 -43.25
N ALA A 380 -27.20 -11.08 -43.32
CA ALA A 380 -26.46 -11.06 -44.59
C ALA A 380 -26.45 -12.44 -45.27
N TRP A 381 -26.12 -13.50 -44.52
CA TRP A 381 -26.13 -14.87 -45.03
C TRP A 381 -27.54 -15.35 -45.36
N ARG A 382 -28.52 -15.07 -44.50
CA ARG A 382 -29.92 -15.44 -44.74
C ARG A 382 -30.48 -14.74 -45.97
N GLY A 383 -30.17 -13.46 -46.16
CA GLY A 383 -30.55 -12.69 -47.34
C GLY A 383 -29.99 -13.31 -48.62
N ALA A 384 -28.70 -13.65 -48.64
CA ALA A 384 -28.07 -14.31 -49.77
C ALA A 384 -28.64 -15.72 -50.02
N ALA A 385 -28.89 -16.51 -48.98
CA ALA A 385 -29.51 -17.83 -49.09
C ALA A 385 -30.94 -17.75 -49.66
N GLN A 386 -31.71 -16.76 -49.21
CA GLN A 386 -33.05 -16.51 -49.72
C GLN A 386 -33.02 -16.04 -51.18
N TRP A 387 -32.10 -15.15 -51.54
CA TRP A 387 -31.90 -14.69 -52.93
C TRP A 387 -31.49 -15.84 -53.85
N ALA A 388 -30.49 -16.65 -53.46
CA ALA A 388 -29.99 -17.78 -54.26
C ALA A 388 -31.04 -18.87 -54.49
N SER A 389 -32.05 -18.95 -53.61
CA SER A 389 -33.16 -19.90 -53.73
C SER A 389 -34.26 -19.43 -54.69
N ARG A 390 -34.21 -18.18 -55.17
CA ARG A 390 -35.20 -17.66 -56.13
C ARG A 390 -34.99 -18.24 -57.53
N LYS A 391 -36.05 -18.29 -58.33
CA LYS A 391 -36.03 -18.91 -59.66
C LYS A 391 -35.25 -18.08 -60.69
N ASP A 392 -35.26 -16.77 -60.52
CA ASP A 392 -34.59 -15.77 -61.35
C ASP A 392 -33.09 -15.68 -61.09
N ALA A 393 -32.62 -15.93 -59.86
CA ALA A 393 -31.21 -15.86 -59.46
C ALA A 393 -30.23 -16.66 -60.35
N LYS A 394 -30.73 -17.73 -61.00
CA LYS A 394 -29.93 -18.51 -61.97
C LYS A 394 -29.42 -17.68 -63.15
N ARG A 395 -30.11 -16.59 -63.52
CA ARG A 395 -29.70 -15.70 -64.62
C ARG A 395 -28.40 -14.96 -64.29
N ASP A 396 -28.20 -14.70 -63.02
CA ASP A 396 -27.11 -13.88 -62.48
C ASP A 396 -25.89 -14.72 -62.08
N PHE A 397 -26.02 -16.06 -62.11
CA PHE A 397 -24.89 -16.95 -61.85
C PHE A 397 -23.94 -17.03 -63.05
N ILE A 398 -22.65 -17.08 -62.76
CA ILE A 398 -21.60 -17.29 -63.77
C ILE A 398 -21.35 -18.80 -63.89
N THR A 399 -21.58 -19.33 -65.08
CA THR A 399 -21.33 -20.74 -65.37
C THR A 399 -19.85 -21.00 -65.62
N ARG A 400 -19.43 -22.26 -65.49
CA ARG A 400 -18.04 -22.67 -65.81
C ARG A 400 -17.65 -22.35 -67.25
N ALA A 401 -18.59 -22.45 -68.20
CA ALA A 401 -18.31 -22.12 -69.60
C ALA A 401 -18.07 -20.62 -69.79
N GLU A 402 -18.93 -19.77 -69.21
CA GLU A 402 -18.77 -18.31 -69.25
C GLU A 402 -17.45 -17.88 -68.59
N PHE A 403 -17.06 -18.50 -67.48
CA PHE A 403 -15.78 -18.21 -66.82
C PHE A 403 -14.56 -18.57 -67.69
N LEU A 404 -14.59 -19.70 -68.39
CA LEU A 404 -13.50 -20.11 -69.27
C LEU A 404 -13.37 -19.23 -70.52
N GLU A 405 -14.48 -18.64 -70.98
CA GLU A 405 -14.50 -17.74 -72.15
C GLU A 405 -14.14 -16.29 -71.79
N LYS A 406 -14.72 -15.77 -70.69
CA LYS A 406 -14.63 -14.35 -70.32
C LYS A 406 -13.53 -14.06 -69.30
N GLY A 407 -12.93 -15.09 -68.70
CA GLY A 407 -11.84 -14.97 -67.73
C GLY A 407 -12.31 -14.73 -66.29
N GLY A 408 -11.33 -14.59 -65.39
CA GLY A 408 -11.55 -14.53 -63.95
C GLY A 408 -12.12 -13.21 -63.42
N GLU A 409 -11.93 -12.12 -64.16
CA GLU A 409 -12.41 -10.78 -63.79
C GLU A 409 -13.85 -10.52 -64.24
N TYR A 410 -14.46 -11.46 -64.97
CA TYR A 410 -15.84 -11.32 -65.42
C TYR A 410 -16.83 -11.43 -64.26
N ILE A 411 -17.64 -10.39 -64.08
CA ILE A 411 -18.75 -10.29 -63.12
C ILE A 411 -20.04 -9.99 -63.92
N LYS A 412 -21.17 -10.58 -63.55
CA LYS A 412 -22.46 -10.23 -64.17
C LYS A 412 -23.01 -8.97 -63.55
N GLU A 413 -23.47 -8.05 -64.38
CA GLU A 413 -24.15 -6.83 -63.93
C GLU A 413 -25.42 -7.22 -63.16
N HIS A 414 -25.51 -6.77 -61.92
CA HIS A 414 -26.57 -7.11 -60.99
C HIS A 414 -26.84 -5.90 -60.07
N ASP A 415 -28.09 -5.64 -59.71
CA ASP A 415 -28.50 -4.47 -58.94
C ASP A 415 -27.86 -4.37 -57.54
N MET A 416 -27.54 -5.52 -56.93
CA MET A 416 -26.79 -5.64 -55.68
C MET A 416 -25.28 -5.89 -55.86
N GLY A 417 -24.78 -5.92 -57.10
CA GLY A 417 -23.38 -6.16 -57.44
C GLY A 417 -22.54 -4.89 -57.47
N ASN A 418 -21.23 -5.05 -57.58
CA ASN A 418 -20.36 -3.91 -57.91
C ASN A 418 -20.48 -3.58 -59.40
N THR A 419 -20.35 -2.29 -59.73
CA THR A 419 -20.35 -1.83 -61.12
C THR A 419 -19.10 -2.32 -61.86
N PHE A 420 -19.26 -2.74 -63.11
CA PHE A 420 -18.14 -2.87 -64.04
C PHE A 420 -17.57 -1.48 -64.36
N TYR A 421 -16.26 -1.29 -64.18
CA TYR A 421 -15.54 -0.12 -64.69
C TYR A 421 -14.74 -0.49 -65.93
#